data_AF-K2GIN4-F1
#
_entry.id   AF-K2GIN4-F1
#
_cell.length_a   1.000
_cell.length_b   1.000
_cell.length_c   1.000
_cell.angle_alpha   90.00
_cell.angle_beta   90.00
_cell.angle_gamma   90.00
#
_symmetry.space_group_name_H-M   'P 1'
#
loop_
_entity.id
_entity.type
_entity.pdbx_description
1 polymer ?
#
loop_
_entity_poly.entity_id
_entity_poly.type
_entity_poly.pdbx_seq_one_letter_code
_entity_poly.pdbx_strand_id
1 'polypeptide(L)'
;MNPIKRALGIPQLSRLAKIFPNLKFPSELNKWYATSLHKDLKGEWDFSLDWKKTRYPMVRISFIRAIHEAQKEIHRGVQLDVPVLIMHSHQTLYPKKWGKAAQSSDVILGIKDIQKYAKKIKGDVTVQSIQDGLHDLVLSEQSVREQVYQQLFQWLHDKGL
;
A
#
# COMPACT_ATOMS: atom_id res chain seq x y z
N MET A 1 12.94 -0.06 -0.15
CA MET A 1 14.00 0.77 0.51
C MET A 1 15.02 -0.12 1.21
N ASN A 2 16.30 0.29 1.25
CA ASN A 2 17.35 -0.41 2.01
C ASN A 2 16.96 -0.43 3.52
N PRO A 3 17.02 -1.59 4.21
CA PRO A 3 16.58 -1.73 5.60
C PRO A 3 17.31 -0.79 6.58
N ILE A 4 18.59 -0.48 6.34
CA ILE A 4 19.37 0.45 7.16
C ILE A 4 18.89 1.88 6.96
N LYS A 5 18.67 2.29 5.71
CA LYS A 5 18.08 3.62 5.38
C LYS A 5 16.70 3.78 6.02
N ARG A 6 15.89 2.71 6.03
CA ARG A 6 14.58 2.70 6.70
C ARG A 6 14.70 2.87 8.21
N ALA A 7 15.58 2.10 8.84
CA ALA A 7 15.73 2.05 10.29
C ALA A 7 16.30 3.34 10.88
N LEU A 8 17.18 4.02 10.15
CA LEU A 8 17.82 5.25 10.62
C LEU A 8 17.12 6.49 10.05
N GLY A 9 17.00 6.57 8.72
CA GLY A 9 16.55 7.78 8.02
C GLY A 9 15.13 8.22 8.35
N ILE A 10 14.18 7.29 8.44
CA ILE A 10 12.77 7.61 8.68
C ILE A 10 12.55 8.22 10.08
N PRO A 11 13.08 7.67 11.19
CA PRO A 11 13.00 8.32 12.49
C PRO A 11 13.58 9.74 12.53
N GLN A 12 14.69 9.98 11.83
CA GLN A 12 15.33 11.30 11.79
C GLN A 12 14.49 12.31 10.99
N LEU A 13 13.97 11.91 9.83
CA LEU A 13 13.02 12.70 9.04
C LEU A 13 11.73 12.98 9.84
N SER A 14 11.21 11.99 10.57
CA SER A 14 10.05 12.16 11.45
C SER A 14 10.31 13.22 12.53
N ARG A 15 11.48 13.18 13.17
CA ARG A 15 11.86 14.19 14.17
C ARG A 15 11.95 15.59 13.55
N LEU A 16 12.58 15.72 12.38
CA LEU A 16 12.70 17.00 11.67
C LEU A 16 11.33 17.57 11.28
N ALA A 17 10.39 16.71 10.88
CA ALA A 17 9.04 17.10 10.48
C ALA A 17 8.20 17.71 11.61
N LYS A 18 8.60 17.57 12.88
CA LYS A 18 7.98 18.30 13.99
C LYS A 18 8.22 19.80 13.91
N ILE A 19 9.38 20.21 13.40
CA ILE A 19 9.81 21.61 13.34
C ILE A 19 9.54 22.19 11.95
N PHE A 20 9.77 21.41 10.90
CA PHE A 20 9.62 21.86 9.50
C PHE A 20 8.60 21.03 8.71
N PRO A 21 7.30 21.03 9.09
CA PRO A 21 6.30 20.11 8.54
C PRO A 21 6.09 20.27 7.02
N ASN A 22 6.34 21.46 6.47
CA ASN A 22 6.14 21.76 5.05
C ASN A 22 7.35 21.46 4.16
N LEU A 23 8.50 21.08 4.73
CA LEU A 23 9.68 20.71 3.95
C LEU A 23 9.35 19.50 3.05
N LYS A 24 9.85 19.54 1.82
CA LYS A 24 9.64 18.47 0.83
C LYS A 24 10.89 17.59 0.72
N PHE A 25 10.69 16.30 0.54
CA PHE A 25 11.73 15.29 0.34
C PHE A 25 11.46 14.51 -0.96
N PRO A 26 12.49 14.01 -1.68
CA PRO A 26 12.29 13.19 -2.87
C PRO A 26 11.44 11.96 -2.55
N SER A 27 10.39 11.76 -3.34
CA SER A 27 9.51 10.61 -3.21
C SER A 27 10.16 9.36 -3.80
N GLU A 28 9.99 8.22 -3.13
CA GLU A 28 10.39 6.90 -3.64
C GLU A 28 9.21 6.16 -4.32
N LEU A 29 8.10 6.84 -4.62
CA LEU A 29 6.94 6.23 -5.26
C LEU A 29 7.33 5.61 -6.62
N ASN A 30 6.98 4.34 -6.82
CA ASN A 30 7.27 3.67 -8.07
C ASN A 30 6.50 4.31 -9.23
N LYS A 31 7.22 4.78 -10.25
CA LYS A 31 6.63 5.43 -11.44
C LYS A 31 5.63 4.55 -12.21
N TRP A 32 5.68 3.24 -12.00
CA TRP A 32 4.78 2.29 -12.64
C TRP A 32 3.41 2.18 -11.96
N TYR A 33 3.22 2.77 -10.79
CA TYR A 33 1.94 2.71 -10.06
C TYR A 33 0.77 3.35 -10.83
N ALA A 34 0.82 4.65 -11.11
CA ALA A 34 -0.26 5.27 -11.88
C ALA A 34 -0.31 4.73 -13.33
N THR A 35 0.86 4.36 -13.87
CA THR A 35 0.99 3.76 -15.20
C THR A 35 0.22 2.45 -15.33
N SER A 36 0.23 1.58 -14.31
CA SER A 36 -0.47 0.30 -14.34
C SER A 36 -1.98 0.40 -14.13
N LEU A 37 -2.49 1.59 -13.77
CA LEU A 37 -3.91 1.80 -13.46
C LEU A 37 -4.66 2.57 -14.55
N HIS A 38 -4.07 3.66 -15.08
CA HIS A 38 -4.79 4.59 -15.95
C HIS A 38 -4.91 4.07 -17.39
N LYS A 39 -6.10 4.23 -18.00
CA LYS A 39 -6.44 3.76 -19.36
C LYS A 39 -5.56 4.36 -20.46
N ASP A 40 -5.23 5.66 -20.35
CA ASP A 40 -4.37 6.34 -21.34
C ASP A 40 -2.88 5.95 -21.21
N LEU A 41 -2.55 5.07 -20.26
CA LEU A 41 -1.22 4.55 -20.03
C LEU A 41 -1.19 3.05 -20.33
N LYS A 42 -1.29 2.20 -19.31
CA LYS A 42 -1.19 0.75 -19.41
C LYS A 42 -2.19 0.00 -18.51
N GLY A 43 -3.13 0.71 -17.91
CA GLY A 43 -4.21 0.12 -17.12
C GLY A 43 -5.55 0.20 -17.82
N GLU A 44 -6.62 0.00 -17.05
CA GLU A 44 -7.99 -0.09 -17.56
C GLU A 44 -8.89 1.05 -17.06
N TRP A 45 -8.43 1.85 -16.09
CA TRP A 45 -9.29 2.77 -15.35
C TRP A 45 -9.18 4.22 -15.83
N ASP A 46 -10.33 4.88 -15.90
CA ASP A 46 -10.43 6.30 -16.21
C ASP A 46 -10.57 7.12 -14.92
N PHE A 47 -9.53 7.86 -14.55
CA PHE A 47 -9.60 8.76 -13.40
C PHE A 47 -8.86 10.07 -13.69
N SER A 48 -9.33 11.18 -13.13
CA SER A 48 -8.71 12.48 -13.37
C SER A 48 -7.24 12.50 -12.93
N LEU A 49 -6.34 12.77 -13.89
CA LEU A 49 -4.91 12.96 -13.65
C LEU A 49 -4.60 14.30 -12.95
N ASP A 50 -5.56 15.22 -12.89
CA ASP A 50 -5.44 16.43 -12.07
C ASP A 50 -5.55 16.09 -10.58
N TRP A 51 -6.35 15.08 -10.23
CA TRP A 51 -6.53 14.60 -8.86
C TRP A 51 -5.47 13.55 -8.49
N LYS A 52 -5.25 12.57 -9.37
CA LYS A 52 -4.26 11.49 -9.19
C LYS A 52 -3.19 11.55 -10.27
N LYS A 53 -2.14 12.34 -10.00
CA LYS A 53 -1.05 12.58 -10.95
C LYS A 53 -0.31 11.30 -11.31
N THR A 54 0.21 11.27 -12.53
CA THR A 54 1.04 10.15 -13.02
C THR A 54 2.33 9.96 -12.23
N ARG A 55 2.85 11.04 -11.60
CA ARG A 55 4.04 11.01 -10.75
C ARG A 55 3.93 11.99 -9.59
N TYR A 56 4.59 11.63 -8.50
CA TYR A 56 4.74 12.46 -7.31
C TYR A 56 6.23 12.57 -6.99
N PRO A 57 6.97 13.54 -7.54
CA PRO A 57 8.43 13.62 -7.38
C PRO A 57 8.86 14.01 -5.97
N MET A 58 8.00 14.72 -5.25
CA MET A 58 8.29 15.25 -3.91
C MET A 58 7.13 14.95 -2.97
N VAL A 59 7.45 14.70 -1.71
CA VAL A 59 6.48 14.46 -0.63
C VAL A 59 6.81 15.33 0.57
N ARG A 60 5.81 15.80 1.31
CA ARG A 60 6.05 16.57 2.55
C ARG A 60 6.58 15.65 3.64
N ILE A 61 7.55 16.09 4.42
CA ILE A 61 8.10 15.27 5.51
C ILE A 61 7.10 15.05 6.65
N SER A 62 6.10 15.93 6.80
CA SER A 62 4.96 15.70 7.71
C SER A 62 4.16 14.46 7.35
N PHE A 63 4.00 14.15 6.06
CA PHE A 63 3.33 12.93 5.61
C PHE A 63 4.16 11.69 5.95
N ILE A 64 5.48 11.74 5.75
CA ILE A 64 6.39 10.66 6.16
C ILE A 64 6.31 10.43 7.67
N ARG A 65 6.30 11.52 8.47
CA ARG A 65 6.11 11.46 9.93
C ARG A 65 4.79 10.78 10.30
N ALA A 66 3.68 11.19 9.68
CA ALA A 66 2.36 10.62 9.98
C ALA A 66 2.35 9.11 9.75
N ILE A 67 2.87 8.65 8.60
CA ILE A 67 3.03 7.21 8.31
C ILE A 67 3.92 6.53 9.36
N HIS A 68 5.06 7.13 9.70
CA HIS A 68 6.00 6.54 10.64
C HIS A 68 5.41 6.35 12.03
N GLU A 69 4.71 7.36 12.57
CA GLU A 69 4.08 7.25 13.89
C GLU A 69 2.93 6.24 13.88
N ALA A 70 2.09 6.22 12.84
CA ALA A 70 1.03 5.22 12.70
C ALA A 70 1.59 3.79 12.61
N GLN A 71 2.67 3.58 11.82
CA GLN A 71 3.33 2.28 11.74
C GLN A 71 3.91 1.85 13.10
N LYS A 72 4.50 2.76 13.88
CA LYS A 72 5.00 2.43 15.23
C LYS A 72 3.89 1.93 16.14
N GLU A 73 2.70 2.50 16.05
CA GLU A 73 1.53 2.06 16.81
C GLU A 73 1.14 0.62 16.44
N ILE A 74 0.92 0.35 15.15
CA ILE A 74 0.61 -1.00 14.65
C ILE A 74 1.72 -2.00 15.01
N HIS A 75 3.00 -1.61 14.92
CA HIS A 75 4.13 -2.50 15.22
C HIS A 75 4.23 -2.87 16.71
N ARG A 76 3.81 -1.98 17.61
CA ARG A 76 3.69 -2.27 19.05
C ARG A 76 2.55 -3.24 19.35
N GLY A 77 1.58 -3.29 18.44
CA GLY A 77 0.36 -4.06 18.56
C GLY A 77 -0.80 -3.17 19.03
N VAL A 78 -1.93 -3.35 18.39
CA VAL A 78 -3.17 -2.61 18.64
C VAL A 78 -4.29 -3.61 18.89
N GLN A 79 -5.28 -3.22 19.68
CA GLN A 79 -6.52 -3.97 19.87
C GLN A 79 -7.60 -3.29 19.04
N LEU A 80 -8.31 -4.06 18.23
CA LEU A 80 -9.47 -3.60 17.47
C LEU A 80 -10.67 -4.46 17.88
N ASP A 81 -11.78 -3.78 18.20
CA ASP A 81 -13.01 -4.41 18.69
C ASP A 81 -14.06 -4.57 17.58
N VAL A 82 -13.63 -4.40 16.32
CA VAL A 82 -14.43 -4.63 15.11
C VAL A 82 -13.77 -5.71 14.26
N PRO A 83 -14.53 -6.50 13.48
CA PRO A 83 -13.95 -7.41 12.51
C PRO A 83 -13.11 -6.67 11.47
N VAL A 84 -11.91 -7.18 11.17
CA VAL A 84 -10.97 -6.57 10.23
C VAL A 84 -10.58 -7.56 9.14
N LEU A 85 -10.73 -7.14 7.89
CA LEU A 85 -10.18 -7.82 6.73
C LEU A 85 -8.96 -7.07 6.20
N ILE A 86 -7.84 -7.76 6.07
CA ILE A 86 -6.62 -7.26 5.41
C ILE A 86 -6.42 -8.07 4.13
N MET A 87 -6.67 -7.44 3.00
CA MET A 87 -6.37 -8.01 1.68
C MET A 87 -5.08 -7.39 1.14
N HIS A 88 -4.19 -8.21 0.59
CA HIS A 88 -2.96 -7.73 -0.03
C HIS A 88 -2.60 -8.57 -1.27
N SER A 89 -1.79 -8.02 -2.18
CA SER A 89 -1.22 -8.82 -3.27
C SER A 89 -0.37 -9.97 -2.73
N HIS A 90 -0.31 -11.09 -3.45
CA HIS A 90 0.53 -12.22 -3.09
C HIS A 90 2.04 -11.92 -3.12
N GLN A 91 2.48 -10.87 -3.82
CA GLN A 91 3.90 -10.55 -3.96
C GLN A 91 4.16 -9.04 -4.02
N THR A 92 5.38 -8.66 -3.63
CA THR A 92 5.91 -7.30 -3.83
C THR A 92 7.05 -7.36 -4.82
N LEU A 93 7.00 -6.54 -5.87
CA LEU A 93 8.12 -6.36 -6.79
C LEU A 93 8.42 -4.87 -7.00
N TYR A 94 9.69 -4.55 -7.27
CA TYR A 94 10.12 -3.18 -7.54
C TYR A 94 10.67 -3.07 -8.96
N PRO A 95 9.82 -3.22 -10.00
CA PRO A 95 10.27 -3.27 -11.38
C PRO A 95 10.92 -1.95 -11.79
N LYS A 96 12.12 -2.02 -12.38
CA LYS A 96 12.82 -0.83 -12.95
C LYS A 96 12.36 -0.49 -14.36
N LYS A 97 11.85 -1.49 -15.08
CA LYS A 97 11.30 -1.40 -16.44
C LYS A 97 9.83 -1.85 -16.42
N TRP A 98 9.05 -1.38 -17.39
CA TRP A 98 7.68 -1.83 -17.57
C TRP A 98 7.65 -3.34 -17.88
N GLY A 99 6.58 -4.01 -17.45
CA GLY A 99 6.33 -5.42 -17.72
C GLY A 99 5.30 -6.02 -16.77
N LYS A 100 5.02 -7.32 -16.91
CA LYS A 100 4.00 -8.05 -16.13
C LYS A 100 4.11 -7.82 -14.63
N ALA A 101 5.31 -7.72 -14.08
CA ALA A 101 5.55 -7.42 -12.68
C ALA A 101 4.83 -6.15 -12.19
N ALA A 102 4.77 -5.09 -13.00
CA ALA A 102 4.07 -3.85 -12.64
C ALA A 102 2.53 -4.00 -12.66
N GLN A 103 2.04 -5.07 -13.30
CA GLN A 103 0.62 -5.38 -13.46
C GLN A 103 0.15 -6.55 -12.59
N SER A 104 1.05 -7.23 -11.86
CA SER A 104 0.73 -8.44 -11.11
C SER A 104 1.40 -8.52 -9.73
N SER A 105 1.77 -7.36 -9.17
CA SER A 105 2.36 -7.26 -7.83
C SER A 105 2.04 -5.93 -7.16
N ASP A 106 2.18 -5.90 -5.84
CA ASP A 106 2.27 -4.62 -5.14
C ASP A 106 3.65 -3.97 -5.43
N VAL A 107 3.62 -2.83 -6.11
CA VAL A 107 4.83 -2.05 -6.47
C VAL A 107 5.17 -0.95 -5.46
N ILE A 108 4.34 -0.80 -4.41
CA ILE A 108 4.40 0.26 -3.40
C ILE A 108 4.73 -0.31 -2.03
N LEU A 109 3.96 -1.28 -1.53
CA LEU A 109 4.07 -1.83 -0.19
C LEU A 109 4.71 -3.22 -0.16
N GLY A 110 5.35 -3.53 0.97
CA GLY A 110 5.99 -4.81 1.23
C GLY A 110 5.04 -5.83 1.88
N ILE A 111 4.64 -6.87 1.15
CA ILE A 111 3.73 -7.91 1.64
C ILE A 111 4.25 -8.62 2.90
N LYS A 112 5.58 -8.78 3.01
CA LYS A 112 6.21 -9.38 4.21
C LYS A 112 6.00 -8.53 5.46
N ASP A 113 6.03 -7.20 5.32
CA ASP A 113 5.74 -6.31 6.43
C ASP A 113 4.24 -6.32 6.74
N ILE A 114 3.36 -6.30 5.72
CA ILE A 114 1.90 -6.42 5.91
C ILE A 114 1.57 -7.68 6.70
N GLN A 115 2.02 -8.86 6.25
CA GLN A 115 1.78 -10.14 6.91
C GLN A 115 2.38 -10.20 8.32
N LYS A 116 3.58 -9.64 8.52
CA LYS A 116 4.25 -9.62 9.82
C LYS A 116 3.47 -8.78 10.84
N TYR A 117 3.01 -7.59 10.45
CA TYR A 117 2.38 -6.65 11.37
C TYR A 117 0.87 -6.82 11.46
N ALA A 118 0.22 -7.46 10.49
CA ALA A 118 -1.15 -7.95 10.65
C ALA A 118 -1.29 -8.85 11.90
N LYS A 119 -0.29 -9.71 12.15
CA LYS A 119 -0.23 -10.58 13.36
C LYS A 119 -0.07 -9.81 14.68
N LYS A 120 0.20 -8.49 14.65
CA LYS A 120 0.28 -7.63 15.84
C LYS A 120 -1.05 -6.98 16.19
N ILE A 121 -2.01 -7.01 15.26
CA ILE A 121 -3.37 -6.55 15.51
C ILE A 121 -4.10 -7.67 16.27
N LYS A 122 -4.63 -7.33 17.44
CA LYS A 122 -5.44 -8.20 18.27
C LYS A 122 -6.92 -7.92 18.01
N GLY A 123 -7.73 -8.97 18.02
CA GLY A 123 -9.14 -8.92 17.66
C GLY A 123 -9.48 -9.96 16.60
N ASP A 124 -10.65 -9.81 15.99
CA ASP A 124 -11.08 -10.64 14.87
C ASP A 124 -10.46 -10.15 13.56
N VAL A 125 -9.30 -10.70 13.21
CA VAL A 125 -8.51 -10.27 12.04
C VAL A 125 -8.39 -11.41 11.04
N THR A 126 -8.85 -11.18 9.82
CA THR A 126 -8.68 -12.06 8.66
C THR A 126 -7.65 -11.46 7.71
N VAL A 127 -6.70 -12.27 7.23
CA VAL A 127 -5.69 -11.84 6.24
C VAL A 127 -5.82 -12.70 5.00
N GLN A 128 -6.02 -12.06 3.84
CA GLN A 128 -6.19 -12.72 2.55
C GLN A 128 -5.16 -12.22 1.54
N SER A 129 -4.62 -13.16 0.78
CA SER A 129 -3.61 -12.90 -0.24
C SER A 129 -4.23 -13.09 -1.62
N ILE A 130 -4.08 -12.10 -2.49
CA ILE A 130 -4.66 -12.11 -3.84
C ILE A 130 -3.58 -12.39 -4.88
N GLN A 131 -3.76 -13.49 -5.60
CA GLN A 131 -2.88 -13.89 -6.68
C GLN A 131 -2.95 -12.85 -7.81
N ASP A 132 -1.78 -12.45 -8.31
CA ASP A 132 -1.60 -11.41 -9.33
C ASP A 132 -2.23 -10.03 -9.01
N GLY A 133 -2.55 -9.78 -7.73
CA GLY A 133 -3.04 -8.49 -7.24
C GLY A 133 -2.08 -7.32 -7.51
N LEU A 134 -2.64 -6.17 -7.88
CA LEU A 134 -1.93 -4.88 -7.87
C LEU A 134 -1.79 -4.35 -6.45
N HIS A 135 -1.12 -3.20 -6.31
CA HIS A 135 -1.18 -2.42 -5.08
C HIS A 135 -2.63 -2.05 -4.70
N ASP A 136 -3.37 -1.46 -5.65
CA ASP A 136 -4.80 -1.19 -5.50
C ASP A 136 -5.60 -2.40 -6.01
N LEU A 137 -5.89 -3.37 -5.14
CA LEU A 137 -6.47 -4.67 -5.52
C LEU A 137 -7.77 -4.57 -6.33
N VAL A 138 -8.69 -3.68 -5.92
CA VAL A 138 -9.97 -3.49 -6.63
C VAL A 138 -9.81 -2.86 -8.02
N LEU A 139 -8.62 -2.33 -8.31
CA LEU A 139 -8.25 -1.76 -9.60
C LEU A 139 -7.39 -2.72 -10.44
N SER A 140 -7.20 -3.96 -9.99
CA SER A 140 -6.55 -5.00 -10.79
C SER A 140 -7.32 -5.32 -12.09
N GLU A 141 -6.64 -6.07 -12.97
CA GLU A 141 -7.27 -6.67 -14.15
C GLU A 141 -8.53 -7.47 -13.78
N GLN A 142 -9.43 -7.65 -14.74
CA GLN A 142 -10.79 -8.14 -14.48
C GLN A 142 -10.85 -9.42 -13.65
N SER A 143 -10.13 -10.45 -14.07
CA SER A 143 -10.08 -11.75 -13.40
C SER A 143 -9.65 -11.63 -11.93
N VAL A 144 -8.68 -10.75 -11.65
CA VAL A 144 -8.15 -10.54 -10.31
C VAL A 144 -9.11 -9.71 -9.45
N ARG A 145 -9.70 -8.63 -9.97
CA ARG A 145 -10.68 -7.84 -9.20
C ARG A 145 -11.95 -8.63 -8.91
N GLU A 146 -12.38 -9.53 -9.79
CA GLU A 146 -13.48 -10.46 -9.54
C GLU A 146 -13.17 -11.37 -8.33
N GLN A 147 -11.95 -11.91 -8.24
CA GLN A 147 -11.52 -12.68 -7.07
C GLN A 147 -11.48 -11.82 -5.80
N VAL A 148 -11.05 -10.56 -5.89
CA VAL A 148 -11.06 -9.61 -4.77
C VAL A 148 -12.49 -9.43 -4.25
N TYR A 149 -13.44 -9.11 -5.13
CA TYR A 149 -14.83 -8.94 -4.73
C TYR A 149 -15.45 -10.22 -4.18
N GLN A 150 -15.18 -11.38 -4.79
CA GLN A 150 -15.66 -12.66 -4.29
C GLN A 150 -15.18 -12.91 -2.86
N GLN A 151 -13.88 -12.75 -2.58
CA GLN A 151 -13.33 -12.98 -1.24
C GLN A 151 -13.82 -11.94 -0.22
N LEU A 152 -13.93 -10.67 -0.63
CA LEU A 152 -14.46 -9.59 0.19
C LEU A 152 -15.92 -9.86 0.61
N PHE A 153 -16.78 -10.18 -0.36
CA PHE A 153 -18.20 -10.43 -0.08
C PHE A 153 -18.44 -11.73 0.66
N GLN A 154 -17.65 -12.77 0.39
CA GLN A 154 -17.70 -13.99 1.20
C GLN A 154 -17.33 -13.69 2.65
N TRP A 155 -16.27 -12.90 2.89
CA TRP A 155 -15.89 -12.52 4.24
C TRP A 155 -16.99 -11.72 4.96
N LEU A 156 -17.63 -10.76 4.28
CA LEU A 156 -18.77 -10.03 4.86
C LEU A 156 -19.92 -10.97 5.23
N HIS A 157 -20.27 -11.89 4.34
CA HIS A 157 -21.29 -12.90 4.60
C HIS A 157 -20.95 -13.78 5.81
N ASP A 158 -19.72 -14.30 5.87
CA ASP A 158 -19.25 -15.15 6.98
C ASP A 158 -19.23 -14.40 8.33
N LYS A 159 -19.09 -13.08 8.30
CA LYS A 159 -19.13 -12.20 9.49
C LYS A 159 -20.53 -11.70 9.83
N GLY A 160 -21.52 -11.91 8.97
CA GLY A 160 -22.86 -11.36 9.12
C GLY A 160 -22.91 -9.82 9.05
N LEU A 161 -22.04 -9.22 8.23
CA LEU A 161 -21.92 -7.76 8.02
C LEU A 161 -22.58 -7.28 6.73
#